data_AF-A0A8X6T112-F1
#
_entry.id   AF-A0A8X6T112-F1
#
_cell.length_a   1.000
_cell.length_b   1.000
_cell.length_c   1.000
_cell.angle_alpha   90.00
_cell.angle_beta   90.00
_cell.angle_gamma   90.00
#
_symmetry.space_group_name_H-M   'P 1'
#
loop_
_entity.id
_entity.type
_entity.pdbx_description
1 polymer ?
#
loop_
_entity_poly.entity_id
_entity_poly.type
_entity_poly.pdbx_seq_one_letter_code
_entity_poly.pdbx_strand_id
1 'polypeptide(L)'
;YFELVVMTTILLNCVFLALSQPIEETEYVFLVIYTIEMIIKIIAKGFILNKYSYLRNPWNWLDFIVVLAGYITLCLQAFGMTIGNLSGLRTFRVLRALKTVSITPGLKTIVNAMLHSLGMLAEVMTLTVFCLMVFALLALQVISSSSSFM
;
A
#
# COMPACT_ATOMS: atom_id res chain seq x y z
N TYR A 1 12.98 -20.09 -3.83
CA TYR A 1 12.11 -21.10 -4.46
C TYR A 1 10.64 -20.84 -4.19
N PHE A 2 10.17 -20.81 -2.93
CA PHE A 2 8.76 -20.54 -2.59
C PHE A 2 8.22 -19.21 -3.16
N GLU A 3 8.92 -18.09 -2.96
CA GLU A 3 8.52 -16.77 -3.51
C GLU A 3 8.51 -16.74 -5.05
N LEU A 4 9.32 -17.57 -5.72
CA LEU A 4 9.42 -17.62 -7.19
C LEU A 4 8.24 -18.40 -7.79
N VAL A 5 7.83 -19.48 -7.11
CA VAL A 5 6.61 -20.24 -7.45
C VAL A 5 5.39 -19.33 -7.33
N VAL A 6 5.27 -18.61 -6.21
CA VAL A 6 4.18 -17.64 -5.96
C VAL A 6 4.15 -16.55 -7.03
N MET A 7 5.30 -15.96 -7.35
CA MET A 7 5.39 -14.91 -8.38
C MET A 7 4.96 -15.42 -9.75
N THR A 8 5.26 -16.68 -10.05
CA THR A 8 4.86 -17.35 -11.31
C THR A 8 3.35 -17.60 -11.34
N THR A 9 2.75 -18.02 -10.21
CA THR A 9 1.29 -18.20 -10.09
C THR A 9 0.54 -16.88 -10.26
N ILE A 10 1.10 -15.78 -9.78
CA ILE A 10 0.52 -14.42 -9.91
C ILE A 10 0.68 -13.91 -11.34
N LEU A 11 1.82 -14.14 -11.99
CA LEU A 11 2.00 -13.78 -13.40
C LEU A 11 1.04 -14.53 -14.31
N LEU A 12 0.88 -15.85 -14.09
CA LEU A 12 -0.12 -16.66 -14.78
C LEU A 12 -1.52 -16.11 -14.58
N ASN A 13 -1.84 -15.62 -13.38
CA ASN A 13 -3.11 -14.98 -13.10
C ASN A 13 -3.30 -13.65 -13.84
N CYS A 14 -2.30 -12.78 -13.83
CA CYS A 14 -2.39 -11.50 -14.55
C CYS A 14 -2.58 -11.73 -16.06
N VAL A 15 -1.95 -12.77 -16.61
CA VAL A 15 -2.16 -13.19 -18.00
C VAL A 15 -3.58 -13.72 -18.22
N PHE A 16 -4.09 -14.55 -17.30
CA PHE A 16 -5.48 -15.04 -17.34
C PHE A 16 -6.53 -13.93 -17.17
N LEU A 17 -6.23 -12.90 -16.39
CA LEU A 17 -7.10 -11.72 -16.20
C LEU A 17 -7.06 -10.78 -17.42
N ALA A 18 -5.92 -10.72 -18.12
CA ALA A 18 -5.74 -9.95 -19.34
C ALA A 18 -6.37 -10.62 -20.57
N LEU A 19 -6.51 -11.94 -20.56
CA LEU A 19 -7.34 -12.68 -21.51
C LEU A 19 -8.81 -12.46 -21.11
N SER A 20 -9.56 -11.75 -21.95
CA SER A 20 -10.86 -11.12 -21.70
C SER A 20 -12.06 -12.03 -21.35
N GLN A 21 -11.89 -13.07 -20.55
CA GLN A 21 -12.95 -13.94 -20.04
C GLN A 21 -13.02 -13.74 -18.51
N PRO A 22 -13.90 -12.87 -18.00
CA PRO A 22 -14.03 -12.65 -16.57
C PRO A 22 -14.75 -13.84 -15.93
N ILE A 23 -13.99 -14.87 -15.55
CA ILE A 23 -14.51 -15.95 -14.72
C ILE A 23 -14.46 -15.41 -13.29
N GLU A 24 -15.59 -15.00 -12.72
CA GLU A 24 -15.69 -14.44 -11.36
C GLU A 24 -15.04 -15.37 -10.30
N GLU A 25 -15.04 -16.67 -10.56
CA GLU A 25 -14.38 -17.72 -9.78
C GLU A 25 -12.85 -17.54 -9.65
N THR A 26 -12.23 -16.89 -10.64
CA THR A 26 -10.78 -16.65 -10.67
C THR A 26 -10.38 -15.84 -9.45
N GLU A 27 -11.08 -14.75 -9.16
CA GLU A 27 -10.75 -13.84 -8.06
C GLU A 27 -10.84 -14.50 -6.69
N TYR A 28 -11.81 -15.41 -6.52
CA TYR A 28 -11.98 -16.21 -5.31
C TYR A 28 -10.81 -17.19 -5.12
N VAL A 29 -10.43 -17.91 -6.18
CA VAL A 29 -9.27 -18.83 -6.16
C VAL A 29 -7.99 -18.09 -5.78
N PHE A 30 -7.78 -16.87 -6.30
CA PHE A 30 -6.63 -16.05 -5.91
C PHE A 30 -6.66 -15.66 -4.45
N LEU A 31 -7.79 -15.17 -3.95
CA LEU A 31 -7.95 -14.80 -2.55
C LEU A 31 -7.64 -15.98 -1.62
N VAL A 32 -8.11 -17.19 -1.94
CA VAL A 32 -7.85 -18.41 -1.18
C VAL A 32 -6.35 -18.78 -1.21
N ILE A 33 -5.72 -18.79 -2.38
CA ILE A 33 -4.28 -19.07 -2.52
C ILE A 33 -3.45 -18.08 -1.70
N TYR A 34 -3.80 -16.79 -1.75
CA TYR A 34 -3.11 -15.76 -0.97
C TYR A 34 -3.35 -15.86 0.52
N THR A 35 -4.54 -16.29 0.93
CA THR A 35 -4.85 -16.52 2.35
C THR A 35 -4.00 -17.67 2.88
N ILE A 36 -3.86 -18.75 2.10
CA ILE A 36 -2.98 -19.88 2.43
C ILE A 36 -1.51 -19.43 2.49
N GLU A 37 -1.05 -18.65 1.51
CA GLU A 37 0.30 -18.08 1.50
C GLU A 37 0.58 -17.22 2.73
N MET A 38 -0.36 -16.35 3.10
CA MET A 38 -0.28 -15.48 4.26
C MET A 38 -0.20 -16.29 5.55
N ILE A 39 -1.03 -17.33 5.68
CA ILE A 39 -1.01 -18.28 6.81
C ILE A 39 0.34 -19.02 6.88
N ILE A 40 0.87 -19.52 5.75
CA ILE A 40 2.18 -20.18 5.70
C ILE A 40 3.30 -19.19 6.10
N LYS A 41 3.26 -17.95 5.61
CA LYS A 41 4.24 -16.90 5.95
C LYS A 41 4.20 -16.54 7.43
N ILE A 42 2.99 -16.47 8.01
CA ILE A 42 2.80 -16.24 9.44
C ILE A 42 3.37 -17.40 10.26
N ILE A 43 3.06 -18.65 9.88
CA ILE A 43 3.54 -19.84 10.60
C ILE A 43 5.06 -19.97 10.48
N ALA A 44 5.61 -19.78 9.28
CA ALA A 44 7.04 -19.89 9.01
C ALA A 44 7.88 -18.80 9.69
N LYS A 45 7.35 -17.59 9.85
CA LYS A 45 8.03 -16.50 10.58
C LYS A 45 7.65 -16.45 12.08
N GLY A 46 6.76 -17.32 12.54
CA GLY A 46 6.39 -17.50 13.94
C GLY A 46 5.26 -16.58 14.40
N PHE A 47 4.16 -17.18 14.89
CA PHE A 47 2.95 -16.45 15.27
C PHE A 47 3.14 -15.61 16.55
N ILE A 48 3.91 -16.03 17.58
CA ILE A 48 3.94 -15.26 18.85
C ILE A 48 5.08 -15.53 19.86
N LEU A 49 5.94 -16.54 19.70
CA LEU A 49 6.85 -16.99 20.79
C LEU A 49 8.36 -16.73 20.61
N ASN A 50 8.80 -16.04 19.56
CA ASN A 50 10.21 -15.65 19.44
C ASN A 50 10.37 -14.14 19.19
N LYS A 51 11.41 -13.59 19.83
CA LYS A 51 11.78 -12.19 20.08
C LYS A 51 11.98 -11.30 18.83
N TYR A 52 11.63 -11.77 17.64
CA TYR A 52 11.78 -11.09 16.35
C TYR A 52 10.42 -10.87 15.69
N SER A 53 9.69 -9.87 16.20
CA SER A 53 8.30 -9.57 15.86
C SER A 53 8.02 -9.41 14.36
N TYR A 54 7.17 -10.29 13.84
CA TYR A 54 6.52 -10.21 12.52
C TYR A 54 5.84 -8.86 12.26
N LEU A 55 5.38 -8.19 13.33
CA LEU A 55 4.68 -6.90 13.30
C LEU A 55 5.58 -5.68 13.04
N ARG A 56 6.92 -5.80 12.98
CA ARG A 56 7.80 -4.64 12.70
C ARG A 56 8.05 -4.40 11.21
N ASN A 57 7.67 -5.35 10.35
CA ASN A 57 7.83 -5.21 8.90
C ASN A 57 6.54 -4.68 8.25
N PRO A 58 6.53 -3.43 7.74
CA PRO A 58 5.33 -2.81 7.16
C PRO A 58 4.81 -3.59 5.93
N TRP A 59 5.69 -4.29 5.22
CA TRP A 59 5.34 -5.16 4.11
C TRP A 59 4.41 -6.31 4.49
N ASN A 60 4.49 -6.78 5.74
CA ASN A 60 3.65 -7.88 6.20
C ASN A 60 2.26 -7.41 6.67
N TRP A 61 2.18 -6.17 7.15
CA TRP A 61 0.90 -5.51 7.40
C TRP A 61 0.14 -5.26 6.11
N LEU A 62 0.84 -4.87 5.03
CA LEU A 62 0.23 -4.65 3.73
C LEU A 62 -0.43 -5.94 3.20
N ASP A 63 0.25 -7.09 3.30
CA ASP A 63 -0.31 -8.38 2.87
C ASP A 63 -1.60 -8.75 3.64
N PHE A 64 -1.63 -8.52 4.96
CA PHE A 64 -2.82 -8.73 5.79
C PHE A 64 -4.00 -7.83 5.41
N ILE A 65 -3.74 -6.53 5.20
CA ILE A 65 -4.76 -5.55 4.78
C ILE A 65 -5.36 -5.94 3.42
N VAL A 66 -4.54 -6.44 2.50
CA VAL A 66 -5.01 -6.85 1.16
C VAL A 66 -5.92 -8.09 1.23
N VAL A 67 -5.56 -9.10 2.03
CA VAL A 67 -6.41 -10.29 2.23
C VAL A 67 -7.74 -9.89 2.88
N LEU A 68 -7.69 -9.06 3.93
CA LEU A 68 -8.88 -8.58 4.63
C LEU A 68 -9.79 -7.75 3.71
N ALA A 69 -9.22 -6.84 2.92
CA ALA A 69 -9.97 -6.07 1.96
C ALA A 69 -10.66 -6.98 0.93
N GLY A 70 -10.01 -8.06 0.49
CA GLY A 70 -10.60 -9.01 -0.45
C GLY A 70 -11.82 -9.73 0.11
N TYR A 71 -11.75 -10.14 1.37
CA TYR A 71 -12.90 -10.72 2.07
C TYR A 71 -14.04 -9.70 2.21
N ILE A 72 -13.73 -8.43 2.54
CA ILE A 72 -14.73 -7.37 2.64
C ILE A 72 -15.45 -7.15 1.30
N THR A 73 -14.71 -7.15 0.18
CA THR A 73 -15.31 -7.03 -1.15
C THR A 73 -16.21 -8.22 -1.49
N LEU A 74 -15.77 -9.44 -1.20
CA LEU A 74 -16.59 -10.64 -1.41
C LEU A 74 -17.86 -10.61 -0.57
N CYS A 75 -17.76 -10.25 0.71
CA CYS A 75 -18.91 -10.10 1.59
C CYS A 75 -19.86 -9.00 1.08
N LEU A 76 -19.36 -7.82 0.71
CA LEU A 76 -20.20 -6.74 0.18
C LEU A 76 -20.97 -7.16 -1.07
N GLN A 77 -20.32 -7.89 -1.97
CA GLN A 77 -20.95 -8.40 -3.20
C GLN A 77 -21.98 -9.50 -2.88
N ALA A 78 -21.68 -10.40 -1.94
CA ALA A 78 -22.60 -11.45 -1.49
C ALA A 78 -23.83 -10.92 -0.75
N PHE A 79 -23.72 -9.78 -0.04
CA PHE A 79 -24.84 -9.11 0.62
C PHE A 79 -25.71 -8.28 -0.35
N GLY A 80 -25.44 -8.29 -1.66
CA GLY A 80 -26.29 -7.68 -2.67
C GLY A 80 -26.34 -6.15 -2.61
N MET A 81 -25.39 -5.52 -1.91
CA MET A 81 -25.31 -4.06 -1.83
C MET A 81 -24.74 -3.55 -3.15
N THR A 82 -25.61 -3.28 -4.14
CA THR A 82 -25.22 -2.67 -5.42
C THR A 82 -24.51 -1.35 -5.15
N ILE A 83 -23.19 -1.35 -5.36
CA ILE A 83 -22.31 -0.23 -5.04
C ILE A 83 -22.59 0.91 -6.05
N GLY A 84 -23.59 1.73 -5.74
CA GLY A 84 -23.82 3.02 -6.36
C GLY A 84 -22.78 4.07 -5.97
N ASN A 85 -21.82 3.76 -5.08
CA ASN A 85 -20.82 4.71 -4.59
C ASN A 85 -19.39 4.31 -5.03
N LEU A 86 -19.02 4.77 -6.23
CA LEU A 86 -17.87 4.45 -7.08
C LEU A 86 -16.43 4.63 -6.51
N SER A 87 -16.25 4.72 -5.19
CA SER A 87 -14.93 4.91 -4.58
C SER A 87 -14.31 3.59 -4.07
N GLY A 88 -15.13 2.69 -3.49
CA GLY A 88 -14.65 1.42 -2.92
C GLY A 88 -14.01 0.48 -3.95
N LEU A 89 -14.65 0.30 -5.11
CA LEU A 89 -14.09 -0.53 -6.20
C LEU A 89 -12.77 0.02 -6.75
N ARG A 90 -12.62 1.35 -6.82
CA ARG A 90 -11.38 1.97 -7.32
C ARG A 90 -10.23 1.75 -6.35
N THR A 91 -10.46 1.99 -5.07
CA THR A 91 -9.49 1.71 -4.00
C THR A 91 -9.10 0.24 -3.99
N PHE A 92 -10.06 -0.67 -4.17
CA PHE A 92 -9.78 -2.11 -4.22
C PHE A 92 -8.90 -2.53 -5.41
N ARG A 93 -9.09 -1.92 -6.59
CA ARG A 93 -8.17 -2.11 -7.74
C ARG A 93 -6.76 -1.62 -7.42
N VAL A 94 -6.63 -0.49 -6.72
CA VAL A 94 -5.32 0.03 -6.27
C VAL A 94 -4.68 -0.92 -5.25
N LEU A 95 -5.44 -1.50 -4.32
CA LEU A 95 -4.94 -2.51 -3.38
C LEU A 95 -4.40 -3.76 -4.12
N ARG A 96 -5.05 -4.22 -5.19
CA ARG A 96 -4.50 -5.29 -6.05
C ARG A 96 -3.18 -4.89 -6.71
N ALA A 97 -3.07 -3.67 -7.21
CA ALA A 97 -1.81 -3.18 -7.78
C ALA A 97 -0.69 -3.09 -6.72
N LEU A 98 -1.01 -2.61 -5.53
CA LEU A 98 -0.10 -2.55 -4.38
C LEU A 98 0.33 -3.94 -3.90
N LYS A 99 -0.53 -4.95 -4.05
CA LYS A 99 -0.18 -6.34 -3.75
C LYS A 99 1.02 -6.80 -4.60
N THR A 100 1.04 -6.52 -5.90
CA THR A 100 2.16 -6.86 -6.80
C THR A 100 3.49 -6.23 -6.35
N VAL A 101 3.42 -5.00 -5.83
CA VAL A 101 4.56 -4.30 -5.19
C VAL A 101 5.06 -5.06 -3.98
N SER A 102 4.15 -5.55 -3.13
CA SER A 102 4.46 -6.28 -1.91
C SER A 102 4.85 -7.75 -2.10
N ILE A 103 4.73 -8.32 -3.31
CA ILE A 103 5.22 -9.68 -3.61
C ILE A 103 6.60 -9.63 -4.23
N THR A 104 6.83 -8.67 -5.14
CA THR A 104 8.08 -8.61 -5.91
C THR A 104 9.23 -8.15 -5.01
N PRO A 105 10.22 -9.01 -4.69
CA PRO A 105 11.30 -8.62 -3.79
C PRO A 105 12.12 -7.44 -4.33
N GLY A 106 12.30 -7.35 -5.66
CA GLY A 106 12.97 -6.21 -6.29
C GLY A 106 12.23 -4.89 -6.09
N LEU A 107 10.90 -4.91 -6.10
CA LEU A 107 10.08 -3.72 -5.95
C LEU A 107 10.01 -3.23 -4.50
N LYS A 108 10.06 -4.15 -3.52
CA LYS A 108 10.25 -3.80 -2.11
C LYS A 108 11.54 -3.03 -1.88
N THR A 109 12.64 -3.46 -2.50
CA THR A 109 13.93 -2.79 -2.39
C THR A 109 13.87 -1.38 -2.95
N ILE A 110 13.22 -1.20 -4.11
CA ILE A 110 13.02 0.13 -4.73
C ILE A 110 12.20 1.02 -3.81
N VAL A 111 11.06 0.57 -3.31
CA VAL A 111 10.20 1.38 -2.41
C VAL A 111 10.93 1.71 -1.12
N ASN A 112 11.68 0.76 -0.54
CA ASN A 112 12.46 1.03 0.66
C ASN A 112 13.56 2.07 0.41
N ALA A 113 14.22 2.01 -0.75
CA ALA A 113 15.18 3.02 -1.16
C ALA A 113 14.52 4.39 -1.38
N MET A 114 13.31 4.43 -1.96
CA MET A 114 12.55 5.67 -2.11
C MET A 114 12.17 6.27 -0.75
N LEU A 115 11.65 5.46 0.19
CA LEU A 115 11.29 5.92 1.53
C LEU A 115 12.51 6.41 2.30
N HIS A 116 13.66 5.74 2.16
CA HIS A 116 14.92 6.19 2.74
C HIS A 116 15.34 7.57 2.18
N SER A 117 15.28 7.74 0.86
CA SER A 117 15.57 9.04 0.22
C SER A 117 14.59 10.14 0.62
N LEU A 118 13.31 9.80 0.84
CA LEU A 118 12.32 10.75 1.36
C LEU A 118 12.64 11.21 2.79
N GLY A 119 13.19 10.33 3.63
CA GLY A 119 13.67 10.71 4.97
C GLY A 119 14.77 11.77 4.90
N MET A 120 15.76 11.58 4.02
CA MET A 120 16.84 12.54 3.80
C MET A 120 16.32 13.87 3.23
N LEU A 121 15.33 13.81 2.32
CA LEU A 121 14.68 15.00 1.79
C LEU A 121 13.85 15.74 2.83
N ALA A 122 13.22 15.03 3.78
CA ALA A 122 12.41 15.64 4.82
C ALA A 122 13.23 16.60 5.69
N GLU A 123 14.49 16.25 6.02
CA GLU A 123 15.39 17.16 6.76
C GLU A 123 15.65 18.46 5.99
N VAL A 124 15.92 18.37 4.68
CA VAL A 124 16.12 19.54 3.81
C VAL A 124 14.82 20.36 3.67
N MET A 125 13.69 19.68 3.54
CA MET A 125 12.37 20.32 3.48
C MET A 125 12.06 21.09 4.76
N THR A 126 12.34 20.52 5.94
CA THR A 126 12.14 21.22 7.21
C THR A 126 12.96 22.51 7.30
N LEU A 127 14.24 22.47 6.90
CA LEU A 127 15.10 23.66 6.88
C LEU A 127 14.59 24.71 5.89
N THR A 128 14.13 24.27 4.72
CA THR A 128 13.57 25.15 3.69
C THR A 128 12.28 25.82 4.18
N VAL A 129 11.37 25.05 4.80
CA VAL A 129 10.12 25.57 5.37
C VAL A 129 10.40 26.55 6.51
N PHE A 130 11.37 26.27 7.37
CA PHE A 130 11.80 27.20 8.42
C PHE A 130 12.32 28.52 7.85
N CYS A 131 13.16 28.45 6.82
CA CYS A 131 13.69 29.63 6.12
C CYS A 131 12.56 30.49 5.51
N LEU A 132 11.61 29.84 4.81
CA LEU A 132 10.45 30.51 4.23
C LEU A 132 9.56 31.14 5.30
N MET A 133 9.42 30.51 6.47
CA MET A 133 8.65 31.06 7.59
C MET A 133 9.24 32.39 8.09
N VAL A 134 10.57 32.48 8.24
CA VAL A 134 11.24 33.71 8.68
C VAL A 134 11.02 34.84 7.67
N PHE A 135 11.21 34.56 6.38
CA PHE A 135 10.96 35.56 5.33
C PHE A 135 9.49 35.99 5.27
N ALA A 136 8.55 35.06 5.45
CA ALA A 136 7.13 35.37 5.48
C ALA A 136 6.78 36.31 6.65
N LEU A 137 7.33 36.09 7.84
CA LEU A 137 7.11 36.96 9.00
C LEU A 137 7.65 38.37 8.78
N LEU A 138 8.86 38.50 8.21
CA LEU A 138 9.45 39.80 7.86
C LEU A 138 8.60 40.53 6.82
N ALA A 139 8.18 39.84 5.77
CA ALA A 139 7.33 40.42 4.73
C ALA A 139 5.99 40.93 5.31
N LEU A 140 5.35 40.14 6.20
CA LEU A 140 4.12 40.53 6.87
C LEU A 140 4.30 41.77 7.76
N GLN A 141 5.41 41.87 8.51
CA GLN A 141 5.69 43.04 9.34
C GLN A 141 5.93 44.32 8.51
N VAL A 142 6.64 44.21 7.40
CA VAL A 142 6.88 45.32 6.47
C VAL A 142 5.57 45.80 5.85
N ILE A 143 4.73 44.88 5.38
CA ILE A 143 3.42 45.20 4.80
C ILE A 143 2.50 45.85 5.84
N SER A 144 2.43 45.28 7.05
CA SER A 144 1.60 45.82 8.14
C SER A 144 2.06 47.22 8.57
N SER A 145 3.36 47.47 8.61
CA SER A 145 3.91 48.78 8.99
C SER A 145 3.60 49.84 7.92
N SER A 146 3.62 49.45 6.65
CA SER A 146 3.29 50.34 5.53
C SER A 146 1.81 50.74 5.50
N SER A 147 0.89 49.87 5.94
CA SER A 147 -0.55 50.18 5.97
C SER A 147 -0.99 51.09 7.11
N SER A 148 -0.17 51.25 8.16
CA SER A 148 -0.45 52.16 9.30
C SER A 148 0.02 53.61 9.06
N PHE A 149 0.68 53.88 7.93
CA PHE A 149 1.16 55.22 7.55
C PHE A 149 0.30 55.89 6.45
N MET A 150 -0.74 55.19 5.97
CA MET A 150 -1.74 55.67 5.00
C MET A 150 -3.10 55.76 5.68
#